data_AF-A0A5J4S1P7-F1
#
_entry.id   AF-A0A5J4S1P7-F1
#
_cell.length_a   1.000
_cell.length_b   1.000
_cell.length_c   1.000
_cell.angle_alpha   90.00
_cell.angle_beta   90.00
_cell.angle_gamma   90.00
#
_symmetry.space_group_name_H-M   'P 1'
#
loop_
_entity.id
_entity.type
_entity.pdbx_description
1 polymer ?
#
loop_
_entity_poly.entity_id
_entity_poly.type
_entity_poly.pdbx_seq_one_letter_code
_entity_poly.pdbx_strand_id
1 'polypeptide(L)'
;MENKEEDKPKRGRPSKEKKKLDYSINLKLTEEDFKMVKEKAGKLGMKATQYAREMTLKGGIKSRYTLEELDKMRKLSGMANNLNQIAKQANKSGFSHVGIDAVLAIAEIKKLFHDS
;
A
#
# COMPACT_ATOMS: atom_id res chain seq x y z
N MET A 1 27.91 -36.07 11.56
CA MET A 1 26.93 -37.17 11.52
C MET A 1 26.31 -37.12 10.14
N GLU A 2 26.70 -38.07 9.27
CA GLU A 2 26.16 -38.21 7.92
C GLU A 2 24.68 -38.60 7.99
N ASN A 3 23.80 -37.75 7.46
CA ASN A 3 22.42 -38.14 7.21
C ASN A 3 22.40 -38.96 5.92
N LYS A 4 22.39 -40.29 6.08
CA LYS A 4 22.10 -41.22 4.99
C LYS A 4 20.65 -40.99 4.55
N GLU A 5 20.47 -40.35 3.41
CA GLU A 5 19.22 -40.45 2.65
C GLU A 5 19.10 -41.90 2.20
N GLU A 6 18.25 -42.66 2.89
CA GLU A 6 17.90 -44.02 2.50
C GLU A 6 17.28 -43.98 1.09
N ASP A 7 17.99 -44.62 0.16
CA ASP A 7 17.62 -44.81 -1.24
C ASP A 7 16.36 -45.69 -1.32
N LYS A 8 15.18 -45.05 -1.18
CA LYS A 8 13.89 -45.74 -1.25
C LYS A 8 13.63 -46.19 -2.69
N PRO A 9 13.21 -47.45 -2.92
CA PRO A 9 12.99 -47.99 -4.25
C PRO A 9 11.98 -47.13 -5.03
N LYS A 10 12.34 -46.74 -6.26
CA LYS A 10 11.51 -45.98 -7.22
C LYS A 10 10.33 -46.81 -7.77
N ARG A 11 9.52 -47.41 -6.89
CA ARG A 11 8.31 -48.15 -7.29
C ARG A 11 7.13 -47.66 -6.45
N GLY A 12 6.28 -46.88 -7.10
CA GLY A 12 5.05 -46.32 -6.53
C GLY A 12 4.70 -44.97 -7.12
N ARG A 13 3.47 -44.51 -6.86
CA ARG A 13 3.03 -43.15 -7.17
C ARG A 13 3.97 -42.15 -6.46
N PRO A 14 4.44 -41.09 -7.14
CA PRO A 14 5.31 -40.08 -6.54
C PRO A 14 4.76 -39.53 -5.22
N SER A 15 5.67 -39.24 -4.28
CA SER A 15 5.34 -38.55 -3.03
C SER A 15 4.64 -37.22 -3.32
N LYS A 16 3.63 -36.89 -2.54
CA LYS A 16 2.82 -35.69 -2.74
C LYS A 16 3.58 -34.47 -2.20
N GLU A 17 4.31 -33.77 -3.07
CA GLU A 17 5.24 -32.71 -2.65
C GLU A 17 4.60 -31.34 -2.34
N LYS A 18 3.26 -31.17 -2.42
CA LYS A 18 2.63 -29.87 -2.18
C LYS A 18 1.39 -29.98 -1.30
N LYS A 19 1.32 -29.10 -0.27
CA LYS A 19 0.09 -28.85 0.49
C LYS A 19 -1.02 -28.50 -0.49
N LYS A 20 -2.11 -29.24 -0.44
CA LYS A 20 -3.29 -29.02 -1.26
C LYS A 20 -3.94 -27.70 -0.82
N LEU A 21 -4.57 -27.00 -1.75
CA LEU A 21 -5.46 -25.89 -1.42
C LEU A 21 -6.83 -26.49 -1.05
N ASP A 22 -7.21 -26.39 0.21
CA ASP A 22 -8.41 -27.07 0.76
C ASP A 22 -9.66 -26.17 0.76
N TYR A 23 -9.49 -24.86 0.65
CA TYR A 23 -10.58 -23.88 0.68
C TYR A 23 -10.72 -23.16 -0.67
N SER A 24 -11.95 -23.10 -1.19
CA SER A 24 -12.28 -22.44 -2.45
C SER A 24 -13.02 -21.12 -2.20
N ILE A 25 -12.62 -20.07 -2.92
CA ILE A 25 -13.38 -18.83 -3.06
C ILE A 25 -13.88 -18.78 -4.52
N ASN A 26 -15.20 -18.78 -4.72
CA ASN A 26 -15.80 -18.75 -6.06
C ASN A 26 -15.88 -17.31 -6.58
N LEU A 27 -15.08 -17.00 -7.60
CA LEU A 27 -15.12 -15.73 -8.31
C LEU A 27 -15.88 -15.91 -9.64
N LYS A 28 -17.07 -15.32 -9.75
CA LYS A 28 -17.81 -15.24 -11.01
C LYS A 28 -17.46 -13.94 -11.73
N LEU A 29 -17.10 -14.04 -13.00
CA LEU A 29 -16.68 -12.92 -13.84
C LEU A 29 -17.56 -12.85 -15.08
N THR A 30 -17.75 -11.65 -15.62
CA THR A 30 -18.24 -11.48 -16.98
C THR A 30 -17.16 -11.94 -17.98
N GLU A 31 -17.54 -12.09 -19.26
CA GLU A 31 -16.57 -12.43 -20.31
C GLU A 31 -15.46 -11.36 -20.43
N GLU A 32 -15.84 -10.08 -20.35
CA GLU A 32 -14.91 -8.95 -20.41
C GLU A 32 -13.95 -8.95 -19.22
N ASP A 33 -14.46 -9.15 -17.99
CA ASP A 33 -13.64 -9.23 -16.79
C ASP A 33 -12.65 -10.39 -16.85
N PHE A 34 -13.11 -11.55 -17.30
CA PHE A 34 -12.23 -12.71 -17.47
C PHE A 34 -11.14 -12.45 -18.51
N LYS A 35 -11.47 -11.80 -19.63
CA LYS A 35 -10.50 -11.41 -20.66
C LYS A 35 -9.44 -10.45 -20.09
N MET A 36 -9.84 -9.45 -19.31
CA MET A 36 -8.92 -8.54 -18.63
C MET A 36 -7.99 -9.27 -17.66
N VAL A 37 -8.52 -10.16 -16.83
CA VAL A 37 -7.73 -10.98 -15.90
C VAL A 37 -6.74 -11.87 -16.68
N LYS A 38 -7.19 -12.49 -17.77
CA LYS A 38 -6.37 -13.35 -18.62
C LYS A 38 -5.24 -12.59 -19.29
N GLU A 39 -5.49 -11.38 -19.79
CA GLU A 39 -4.47 -10.54 -20.40
C GLU A 39 -3.39 -10.13 -19.39
N LYS A 40 -3.80 -9.67 -18.20
CA LYS A 40 -2.87 -9.31 -17.12
C LYS A 40 -2.03 -10.50 -16.67
N ALA A 41 -2.65 -11.67 -16.54
CA ALA A 41 -1.95 -12.91 -16.22
C ALA A 41 -0.95 -13.31 -17.34
N GLY A 42 -1.36 -13.17 -18.60
CA GLY A 42 -0.52 -13.47 -19.77
C GLY A 42 0.75 -12.60 -19.83
N LYS A 43 0.64 -11.31 -19.49
CA LYS A 43 1.79 -10.40 -19.39
C LYS A 43 2.85 -10.85 -18.39
N LEU A 44 2.45 -11.62 -17.38
CA LEU A 44 3.32 -12.14 -16.32
C LEU A 44 3.63 -13.64 -16.49
N GLY A 45 3.25 -14.24 -17.63
CA GLY A 45 3.47 -15.67 -17.90
C GLY A 45 2.75 -16.63 -16.94
N MET A 46 1.66 -16.18 -16.30
CA MET A 46 0.94 -16.95 -15.29
C MET A 46 -0.49 -17.28 -15.71
N LYS A 47 -1.10 -18.25 -15.02
CA LYS A 47 -2.53 -18.59 -15.22
C LYS A 47 -3.43 -17.54 -14.58
N ALA A 48 -4.60 -17.30 -15.16
CA ALA A 48 -5.60 -16.36 -14.65
C ALA A 48 -5.96 -16.60 -13.17
N THR A 49 -6.09 -17.87 -12.74
CA THR A 49 -6.40 -18.23 -11.36
C THR A 49 -5.23 -17.97 -10.40
N GLN A 50 -3.99 -18.17 -10.85
CA GLN A 50 -2.80 -17.85 -10.07
C GLN A 50 -2.66 -16.34 -9.90
N TYR A 51 -2.88 -15.59 -10.98
CA TYR A 51 -2.92 -14.13 -10.96
C TYR A 51 -3.99 -13.63 -9.99
N ALA A 52 -5.22 -14.13 -10.09
CA ALA A 52 -6.31 -13.72 -9.22
C ALA A 52 -5.98 -14.00 -7.74
N ARG A 53 -5.42 -15.18 -7.43
CA ARG A 53 -4.99 -15.51 -6.07
C ARG A 53 -3.88 -14.60 -5.55
N GLU A 54 -2.85 -14.33 -6.36
CA GLU A 54 -1.76 -13.41 -6.02
C GLU A 54 -2.31 -12.00 -5.75
N MET A 55 -3.23 -11.52 -6.59
CA MET A 55 -3.89 -10.23 -6.39
C MET A 55 -4.79 -10.20 -5.15
N THR A 56 -5.45 -11.29 -4.78
CA THR A 56 -6.23 -11.36 -3.54
C THR A 56 -5.34 -11.39 -2.29
N LEU A 57 -4.16 -12.02 -2.36
CA LEU A 57 -3.25 -12.17 -1.21
C LEU A 57 -2.31 -10.98 -1.03
N LYS A 58 -1.86 -10.37 -2.14
CA LYS A 58 -0.82 -9.33 -2.16
C LYS A 58 -1.28 -8.02 -2.79
N GLY A 59 -2.36 -8.05 -3.57
CA GLY A 59 -2.92 -6.84 -4.15
C GLY A 59 -3.61 -5.99 -3.09
N GLY A 60 -3.34 -4.69 -3.11
CA GLY A 60 -4.07 -3.73 -2.29
C GLY A 60 -5.32 -3.24 -3.02
N ILE A 61 -6.43 -3.12 -2.30
CA ILE A 61 -7.48 -2.19 -2.71
C ILE A 61 -6.92 -0.79 -2.45
N LYS A 62 -6.91 0.09 -3.47
CA LYS A 62 -6.66 1.52 -3.21
C LYS A 62 -7.81 2.03 -2.37
N SER A 63 -7.67 2.02 -1.04
CA SER A 63 -8.62 2.68 -0.16
C SER A 63 -8.63 4.15 -0.54
N ARG A 64 -9.84 4.72 -0.68
CA ARG A 64 -9.99 6.17 -0.51
C ARG A 64 -9.39 6.45 0.88
N TYR A 65 -8.36 7.30 0.94
CA TYR A 65 -7.51 7.56 2.11
C TYR A 65 -8.21 7.31 3.45
N THR A 66 -7.54 6.63 4.40
CA THR A 66 -8.12 6.38 5.72
C THR A 66 -8.54 7.70 6.39
N LEU A 67 -9.48 7.65 7.34
CA LEU A 67 -9.92 8.86 8.04
C LEU A 67 -8.74 9.59 8.71
N GLU A 68 -7.74 8.86 9.19
CA GLU A 68 -6.51 9.42 9.74
C GLU A 68 -5.64 10.10 8.66
N GLU A 69 -5.50 9.49 7.48
CA GLU A 69 -4.77 10.10 6.36
C GLU A 69 -5.47 11.37 5.86
N LEU A 70 -6.80 11.36 5.77
CA LEU A 70 -7.59 12.54 5.42
C LEU A 70 -7.48 13.64 6.47
N ASP A 71 -7.47 13.30 7.75
CA ASP A 71 -7.28 14.27 8.84
C ASP A 71 -5.88 14.89 8.79
N LYS A 72 -4.84 14.09 8.53
CA LYS A 72 -3.47 14.58 8.29
C LYS A 72 -3.42 15.52 7.09
N MET A 73 -4.04 15.16 5.96
CA MET A 73 -4.11 16.03 4.77
C MET A 73 -4.83 17.36 5.06
N ARG A 74 -5.94 17.32 5.82
CA ARG A 74 -6.68 18.53 6.22
C ARG A 74 -5.84 19.44 7.11
N LYS A 75 -5.14 18.87 8.09
CA LYS A 75 -4.21 19.60 8.98
C LYS A 75 -3.07 20.24 8.18
N LEU A 76 -2.45 19.51 7.28
CA LEU A 76 -1.40 20.04 6.39
C LEU A 76 -1.90 21.20 5.52
N SER A 77 -3.11 21.09 4.99
CA SER A 77 -3.72 22.17 4.20
C SER A 77 -3.97 23.43 5.04
N GLY A 78 -4.40 23.26 6.29
CA GLY A 78 -4.54 24.36 7.25
C GLY A 78 -3.21 25.05 7.57
N MET A 79 -2.14 24.28 7.78
CA MET A 79 -0.81 24.80 8.07
C MET A 79 -0.20 25.53 6.86
N ALA A 80 -0.37 25.00 5.65
CA ALA A 80 0.08 25.66 4.42
C ALA A 80 -0.62 27.02 4.22
N ASN A 81 -1.91 27.10 4.55
CA ASN A 81 -2.65 28.36 4.53
C ASN A 81 -2.13 29.35 5.57
N ASN A 82 -1.82 28.88 6.79
CA ASN A 82 -1.23 29.72 7.84
C ASN A 82 0.12 30.31 7.38
N LEU A 83 1.02 29.47 6.87
CA LEU A 83 2.30 29.92 6.30
C LEU A 83 2.13 30.93 5.16
N ASN A 84 1.14 30.74 4.29
CA ASN A 84 0.86 31.68 3.20
C ASN A 84 0.34 33.04 3.72
N GLN A 85 -0.42 33.04 4.82
CA GLN A 85 -0.88 34.27 5.47
C GLN A 85 0.29 35.02 6.12
N ILE A 86 1.14 34.30 6.85
CA ILE A 86 2.39 34.81 7.44
C ILE A 86 3.28 35.43 6.35
N ALA A 87 3.53 34.73 5.24
CA ALA A 87 4.34 35.26 4.14
C ALA A 87 3.74 36.54 3.53
N LYS A 88 2.42 36.57 3.32
CA LYS A 88 1.73 37.78 2.83
C LYS A 88 1.80 38.94 3.82
N GLN A 89 1.73 38.66 5.11
CA GLN A 89 1.83 39.67 6.16
C GLN A 89 3.25 40.22 6.28
N ALA A 90 4.27 39.37 6.19
CA ALA A 90 5.67 39.79 6.19
C ALA A 90 5.99 40.71 4.99
N ASN A 91 5.45 40.39 3.82
CA ASN A 91 5.59 41.22 2.62
C ASN A 91 4.89 42.58 2.73
N LYS A 92 3.84 42.69 3.55
CA LYS A 92 3.07 43.94 3.72
C LYS A 92 3.57 44.82 4.86
N SER A 93 4.00 44.23 5.97
CA SER A 93 4.26 44.92 7.24
C SER A 93 5.72 44.82 7.71
N GLY A 94 6.58 44.13 6.95
CA GLY A 94 7.96 43.86 7.33
C GLY A 94 8.11 42.63 8.25
N PHE A 95 9.29 42.00 8.21
CA PHE A 95 9.56 40.72 8.87
C PHE A 95 9.57 40.77 10.41
N SER A 96 9.80 41.94 11.00
CA SER A 96 9.92 42.13 12.45
C SER A 96 8.65 41.77 13.23
N HIS A 97 7.47 41.89 12.62
CA HIS A 97 6.19 41.54 13.25
C HIS A 97 5.74 40.09 13.04
N VAL A 98 6.43 39.32 12.21
CA VAL A 98 5.91 38.03 11.68
C VAL A 98 6.77 36.83 12.08
N GLY A 99 7.95 37.07 12.65
CA GLY A 99 8.88 36.01 13.06
C GLY A 99 8.29 35.05 14.11
N ILE A 100 7.49 35.55 15.07
CA ILE A 100 6.88 34.71 16.12
C ILE A 100 5.85 33.74 15.53
N ASP A 101 4.97 34.24 14.65
CA ASP A 101 3.93 33.42 14.01
C ASP A 101 4.54 32.34 13.11
N ALA A 102 5.62 32.67 12.40
CA ALA A 102 6.37 31.72 11.58
C ALA A 102 6.99 30.59 12.42
N VAL A 103 7.58 30.92 13.58
CA VAL A 103 8.18 29.94 14.49
C VAL A 103 7.12 29.01 15.07
N LEU A 104 5.94 29.53 15.42
CA LEU A 104 4.82 28.72 15.93
C LEU A 104 4.28 27.75 14.87
N ALA A 105 4.08 28.21 13.63
CA ALA A 105 3.63 27.36 12.52
C ALA A 105 4.63 26.23 12.22
N ILE A 106 5.93 26.51 12.26
CA ILE A 106 6.99 25.50 12.08
C ILE A 106 6.98 24.48 13.24
N ALA A 107 6.73 24.92 14.47
CA ALA A 107 6.65 24.03 15.63
C ALA A 107 5.45 23.07 15.54
N GLU A 108 4.29 23.54 15.07
CA GLU A 108 3.12 22.69 14.83
C GLU A 108 3.35 21.65 13.74
N ILE A 109 4.00 22.05 12.63
CA ILE A 109 4.39 21.12 11.57
C ILE A 109 5.33 20.04 12.14
N LYS A 110 6.34 20.43 12.92
CA LYS A 110 7.29 19.47 13.53
C LYS A 110 6.58 18.43 14.42
N LYS A 111 5.59 18.84 15.22
CA LYS A 111 4.81 17.93 16.07
C LYS A 111 4.01 16.92 15.24
N LEU A 112 3.38 17.37 14.15
CA LEU A 112 2.60 16.51 13.26
C LEU A 112 3.44 15.37 12.64
N PHE A 113 4.75 15.59 12.44
CA PHE A 113 5.66 14.62 11.84
C PHE A 113 6.53 13.82 12.84
N HIS A 114 6.67 14.27 14.09
CA HIS A 114 7.46 13.55 15.11
C HIS A 114 6.63 12.64 16.03
N ASP A 115 5.30 12.80 16.08
CA ASP A 115 4.40 11.89 16.82
C ASP A 115 3.95 10.67 15.97
N SER A 116 4.84 10.12 15.12
CA SER A 116 4.58 8.91 14.32
C SER A 116 5.63 7.83 14.58
#